data_AF-A0A815E2P2-F1
#
_entry.id   AF-A0A815E2P2-F1
#
_cell.length_a   1.000
_cell.length_b   1.000
_cell.length_c   1.000
_cell.angle_alpha   90.00
_cell.angle_beta   90.00
_cell.angle_gamma   90.00
#
_symmetry.space_group_name_H-M   'P 1'
#
loop_
_entity.id
_entity.type
_entity.pdbx_description
1 polymer ?
#
loop_
_entity_poly.entity_id
_entity_poly.type
_entity_poly.pdbx_seq_one_letter_code
_entity_poly.pdbx_strand_id
1 'polypeptide(L)' 'MKFESIPNEIFIEIFEFLSIFDIFYSFNQLNDHFNELIRTIPLHLNFKYIRKSTFDRFCKFLLTNPDVKNQVYST' A
#
# COMPACT_ATOMS: atom_id res chain seq x y z
N MET A 1 -4.05 -24.00 2.79
CA MET A 1 -3.12 -22.99 3.34
C MET A 1 -3.91 -21.69 3.48
N LYS A 2 -3.88 -21.03 4.64
CA LYS A 2 -4.50 -19.69 4.75
C LYS A 2 -3.47 -18.69 4.27
N PHE A 3 -3.90 -17.74 3.45
CA PHE A 3 -3.01 -16.68 2.98
C PHE A 3 -2.40 -15.91 4.17
N GLU A 4 -3.20 -15.70 5.23
CA GLU A 4 -2.81 -15.05 6.48
C GLU A 4 -1.76 -15.80 7.31
N SER A 5 -1.46 -17.07 7.00
CA SER A 5 -0.41 -17.82 7.69
C SER A 5 0.98 -17.67 7.07
N ILE A 6 1.09 -16.88 5.99
CA ILE A 6 2.37 -16.54 5.37
C ILE A 6 3.12 -15.54 6.29
N PRO A 7 4.44 -15.70 6.48
CA PRO A 7 5.22 -14.75 7.28
C PRO A 7 5.20 -13.32 6.70
N ASN A 8 5.27 -12.32 7.58
CA ASN A 8 5.27 -10.90 7.20
C ASN A 8 6.41 -10.56 6.25
N GLU A 9 7.57 -11.18 6.42
CA GLU A 9 8.76 -10.96 5.58
C GLU A 9 8.47 -11.28 4.12
N ILE A 10 7.73 -12.36 3.86
CA ILE A 10 7.35 -12.76 2.50
C ILE A 10 6.38 -11.74 1.89
N PHE A 11 5.44 -11.21 2.69
CA PHE A 11 4.55 -10.15 2.23
C PHE A 11 5.29 -8.86 1.92
N ILE A 12 6.27 -8.49 2.75
CA ILE A 12 7.10 -7.30 2.53
C ILE A 12 7.87 -7.46 1.21
N GLU A 13 8.49 -8.62 0.96
CA GLU A 13 9.15 -8.91 -0.32
C GLU A 13 8.18 -8.82 -1.50
N ILE A 14 6.95 -9.37 -1.38
CA ILE A 14 5.93 -9.26 -2.43
C ILE A 14 5.58 -7.79 -2.69
N PHE A 15 5.46 -6.98 -1.64
CA PHE A 15 5.13 -5.56 -1.75
C PHE A 15 6.20 -4.76 -2.50
N GLU A 16 7.47 -5.15 -2.48
CA GLU A 16 8.52 -4.49 -3.29
C GLU A 16 8.28 -4.61 -4.80
N PHE A 17 7.55 -5.63 -5.25
CA PHE A 17 7.20 -5.83 -6.66
C PHE A 17 5.89 -5.15 -7.06
N LEU A 18 5.14 -4.62 -6.11
CA LEU A 18 3.83 -4.01 -6.33
C LEU A 18 3.92 -2.49 -6.25
N SER A 19 3.11 -1.79 -7.05
CA SER A 19 2.99 -0.35 -6.83
C SER A 19 2.23 -0.07 -5.54
N ILE A 20 2.46 1.10 -4.94
CA ILE A 20 1.64 1.58 -3.82
C ILE A 20 0.14 1.48 -4.10
N PHE A 21 -0.29 1.68 -5.35
CA PHE A 21 -1.69 1.56 -5.73
C PHE A 21 -2.17 0.11 -5.67
N ASP A 22 -1.35 -0.84 -6.12
CA ASP A 22 -1.68 -2.27 -6.06
C ASP A 22 -1.73 -2.75 -4.61
N ILE A 23 -0.72 -2.43 -3.79
CA ILE A 23 -0.69 -2.74 -2.36
C ILE A 23 -1.93 -2.15 -1.69
N PHE A 24 -2.20 -0.87 -1.95
CA PHE A 24 -3.30 -0.18 -1.32
C PHE A 24 -4.66 -0.74 -1.73
N TYR A 25 -4.97 -0.85 -3.02
CA TYR A 25 -6.30 -1.31 -3.45
C TYR A 25 -6.54 -2.80 -3.21
N SER A 26 -5.49 -3.62 -3.10
CA SER A 26 -5.62 -5.06 -2.89
C SER A 26 -5.58 -5.47 -1.42
N PHE A 27 -4.84 -4.77 -0.56
CA PHE A 27 -4.56 -5.23 0.81
C PHE A 27 -5.07 -4.28 1.90
N ASN A 28 -5.27 -2.99 1.61
CA ASN A 28 -5.84 -2.07 2.60
C ASN A 28 -7.32 -2.40 2.86
N GLN A 29 -7.70 -2.42 4.14
CA GLN A 29 -9.01 -2.85 4.66
C GLN A 29 -9.36 -4.31 4.40
N LEU A 30 -8.41 -5.14 3.96
CA LEU A 30 -8.64 -6.56 3.77
C LEU A 30 -8.78 -7.28 5.12
N ASN A 31 -7.91 -6.96 6.08
CA ASN A 31 -8.02 -7.29 7.50
C ASN A 31 -7.08 -6.39 8.33
N ASP A 32 -7.23 -6.44 9.66
CA ASP A 32 -6.43 -5.61 10.57
C ASP A 32 -4.93 -5.92 10.48
N HIS A 33 -4.58 -7.19 10.23
CA HIS A 33 -3.19 -7.61 10.09
C HIS A 33 -2.49 -6.93 8.89
N PHE A 34 -3.12 -6.92 7.71
CA PHE A 34 -2.58 -6.24 6.53
C PHE A 34 -2.61 -4.72 6.68
N ASN A 35 -3.61 -4.17 7.35
CA ASN A 35 -3.63 -2.74 7.65
C ASN A 35 -2.40 -2.31 8.46
N GLU A 36 -2.04 -3.07 9.49
CA GLU A 36 -0.84 -2.83 10.27
C GLU A 36 0.43 -3.06 9.46
N LEU A 37 0.50 -4.16 8.68
CA LEU A 37 1.67 -4.46 7.87
C LEU A 37 1.98 -3.36 6.83
N ILE A 38 0.97 -2.87 6.12
CA ILE A 38 1.12 -1.78 5.14
C ILE A 38 1.63 -0.51 5.81
N ARG A 39 1.27 -0.25 7.07
CA ARG A 39 1.73 0.93 7.82
C ARG A 39 3.20 0.83 8.24
N THR A 40 3.75 -0.36 8.30
CA THR A 40 5.16 -0.56 8.70
C THR A 40 6.15 -0.42 7.56
N ILE A 41 5.68 -0.45 6.31
CA ILE A 41 6.56 -0.43 5.15
C ILE A 41 6.63 0.97 4.52
N PRO A 42 7.80 1.35 3.99
CA PRO A 42 7.89 2.50 3.12
C PRO A 42 7.08 2.28 1.83
N LEU A 43 6.20 3.22 1.50
CA LEU A 43 5.37 3.11 0.30
C LEU A 43 5.96 3.94 -0.85
N HIS A 44 6.62 3.27 -1.79
CA HIS A 44 7.20 3.92 -2.96
C HIS A 44 6.16 4.29 -4.02
N LEU A 45 6.08 5.58 -4.35
CA LEU A 45 5.25 6.08 -5.43
C LEU A 45 5.95 5.92 -6.79
N ASN A 46 5.40 5.06 -7.64
CA ASN A 46 5.78 5.01 -9.05
C ASN A 46 4.68 5.61 -9.93
N PHE A 47 4.93 6.80 -10.48
CA PHE A 47 3.98 7.52 -11.34
C PHE A 47 4.10 7.19 -12.83
N LYS A 48 5.06 6.33 -13.23
CA LYS A 48 5.40 6.13 -14.65
C LYS A 48 4.24 5.56 -15.49
N TYR A 49 3.34 4.80 -14.88
CA TYR A 49 2.25 4.10 -15.58
C TYR A 49 0.87 4.29 -14.95
N ILE A 50 0.68 5.31 -14.10
CA ILE A 50 -0.60 5.51 -13.41
C ILE A 50 -1.64 6.23 -14.28
N ARG A 51 -2.89 5.75 -14.24
CA ARG A 51 -4.05 6.48 -14.75
C ARG A 51 -4.45 7.60 -13.80
N LYS A 52 -4.78 8.77 -14.33
CA LYS A 52 -5.23 9.94 -13.55
C LYS A 52 -6.33 9.60 -12.54
N SER A 53 -7.32 8.79 -12.92
CA SER A 53 -8.41 8.39 -12.01
C SER A 53 -7.93 7.61 -10.78
N THR A 54 -6.94 6.72 -10.96
CA THR A 54 -6.30 5.96 -9.87
C THR A 54 -5.54 6.89 -8.95
N PHE A 55 -4.84 7.88 -9.52
CA PHE A 55 -4.10 8.89 -8.77
C PHE A 55 -5.05 9.79 -7.96
N ASP A 56 -6.10 10.33 -8.57
CA ASP A 56 -7.07 11.20 -7.90
C ASP A 56 -7.76 10.48 -6.73
N ARG A 57 -8.07 9.19 -6.90
CA ARG A 57 -8.65 8.36 -5.83
C ARG A 57 -7.65 8.13 -4.69
N PHE A 58 -6.38 7.91 -5.01
CA PHE A 58 -5.32 7.79 -4.02
C PHE A 58 -5.09 9.10 -3.25
N CYS A 59 -5.09 10.26 -3.93
CA CYS A 59 -5.01 11.56 -3.28
C CYS A 59 -6.17 11.79 -2.29
N LYS A 60 -7.41 11.46 -2.69
CA LYS A 60 -8.57 11.54 -1.79
C LYS A 60 -8.38 10.67 -0.55
N PHE A 61 -7.82 9.48 -0.71
CA PHE A 61 -7.52 8.58 0.40
C PHE A 61 -6.46 9.17 1.35
N LEU A 62 -5.36 9.70 0.83
CA LEU A 62 -4.31 10.31 1.66
C LEU A 62 -4.83 11.50 2.46
N LEU A 63 -5.81 12.24 1.94
CA LEU A 63 -6.46 13.32 2.67
C LEU A 63 -7.32 12.83 3.85
N THR A 64 -7.85 11.61 3.79
CA THR A 64 -8.67 11.02 4.85
C THR A 64 -7.88 10.10 5.79
N ASN A 65 -6.61 9.79 5.46
CA ASN A 65 -5.76 8.86 6.21
C ASN A 65 -4.36 9.47 6.43
N PRO A 66 -4.23 10.42 7.39
CA PRO A 66 -3.00 11.17 7.62
C PRO A 66 -1.82 10.29 8.06
N ASP A 67 -2.06 9.16 8.72
CA ASP A 67 -1.00 8.23 9.14
C ASP A 67 -0.27 7.63 7.93
N VAL A 68 -1.03 7.25 6.90
CA VAL A 68 -0.47 6.69 5.65
C VAL A 68 0.22 7.79 4.84
N LYS A 69 -0.29 9.02 4.86
CA LYS A 69 0.36 10.15 4.20
C LYS A 69 1.79 10.38 4.67
N ASN A 70 2.09 10.13 5.94
CA ASN A 70 3.44 10.30 6.49
C ASN A 70 4.42 9.19 6.06
N GLN A 71 3.93 8.08 5.50
CA GLN A 71 4.74 6.95 5.00
C GLN A 71 5.10 7.08 3.52
N VAL A 72 4.42 8.00 2.83
CA VAL A 72 4.55 8.20 1.38
C VAL A 72 5.66 9.22 1.12
N TYR A 73 6.71 8.80 0.43
CA TYR A 73 7.76 9.68 -0.05
C TYR A 73 7.98 9.52 -1.55
N SER A 74 8.35 10.63 -2.21
CA SER A 74 8.82 10.61 -3.58
C SER A 74 10.34 10.59 -3.56
N THR A 75 10.94 9.57 -4.17
CA THR A 75 12.32 9.67 -4.69
C THR A 75 12.34 10.47 -5.98
#